data_AF-A0A958XMQ1-F1
#
_entry.id   AF-A0A958XMQ1-F1
#
_cell.length_a   1.000
_cell.length_b   1.000
_cell.length_c   1.000
_cell.angle_alpha   90.00
_cell.angle_beta   90.00
_cell.angle_gamma   90.00
#
_symmetry.space_group_name_H-M   'P 1'
#
loop_
_entity.id
_entity.type
_entity.pdbx_description
1 polymer ?
#
loop_
_entity_poly.entity_id
_entity_poly.type
_entity_poly.pdbx_seq_one_letter_code
_entity_poly.pdbx_strand_id
1 'polypeptide(L)'
;MHFPILSALPFLLLGPLTLTAQNKVRIQVLDYSTDPIRPEQDIRVGLLTGETILEHSNSAGIFELPVGGVQPGDRLELVVTKPGYRLLEPDPYRFIGSVPNRPDGVLHLAILPTVHFDSLRALYKKAIQKRLITAKVDLRQANSELAASLGKQLDVVENNMEQLAELFALTDREPLSDSGRKALALFREKDELTATKALFTEEVPTSPAFAWTSRLKALLLVVDLQIAEANTQIIQALRTGGFQSHDLKNLIAFFVDQGQPDQFLGELPEDVLSVNGTVPYPALWYNSLGLCYKIRRQQAMADQAFNEAFASLRLMKDLGPDKSPVERVEILTNFANSNNKAGNAKQALLALSEAEALIRPLALKFPLAFENALVSVLGGLGTTQAALNRVDIATGAFREALALCNTGMLSGRDDFLIDWFYLFSDIFKFRDSLLQQKDYPALVNLEHIMAESLDSVRFKGEVIVIGAVAEYGRLSWYALFSGDYDLAASAARRCLEFDPEQIWVYTNLGHAQLLSGRLDDAKTAWSHLKGKEERGKSYKTILEEDFLALEAAGIRLPNIKKVRKWLEGWD
;
A
#
# COMPACT_ATOMS: atom_id res chain seq x y z
N MET A 1 17.59 -43.08 69.89
CA MET A 1 16.95 -42.95 68.56
C MET A 1 15.91 -41.84 68.68
N HIS A 2 16.24 -40.55 68.66
CA HIS A 2 16.73 -39.74 67.52
C HIS A 2 15.82 -39.81 66.28
N PHE A 3 14.71 -39.06 66.33
CA PHE A 3 14.15 -38.41 65.15
C PHE A 3 14.59 -36.94 65.19
N PRO A 4 15.28 -36.42 64.16
CA PRO A 4 15.56 -35.00 64.07
C PRO A 4 14.35 -34.27 63.46
N ILE A 5 14.00 -33.17 64.10
CA ILE A 5 13.11 -32.12 63.61
C ILE A 5 13.79 -31.53 62.36
N LEU A 6 13.19 -31.73 61.18
CA LEU A 6 13.58 -30.92 60.00
C LEU A 6 12.96 -29.53 60.18
N SER A 7 13.84 -28.56 60.36
CA SER A 7 13.59 -27.13 60.30
C SER A 7 12.84 -26.74 59.03
N ALA A 8 11.65 -26.16 59.20
CA ALA A 8 11.01 -25.38 58.17
C ALA A 8 11.88 -24.16 57.86
N LEU A 9 12.46 -24.11 56.67
CA LEU A 9 13.01 -22.88 56.09
C LEU A 9 11.85 -21.88 55.93
N PRO A 10 11.99 -20.62 56.37
CA PRO A 10 11.02 -19.61 56.02
C PRO A 10 11.11 -19.41 54.51
N PHE A 11 9.96 -19.55 53.83
CA PHE A 11 9.76 -18.95 52.52
C PHE A 11 10.25 -17.50 52.60
N LEU A 12 11.35 -17.20 51.93
CA LEU A 12 11.65 -15.83 51.52
C LEU A 12 10.50 -15.44 50.60
N LEU A 13 9.50 -14.77 51.17
CA LEU A 13 8.60 -13.89 50.46
C LEU A 13 9.50 -12.93 49.67
N LEU A 14 9.71 -13.24 48.39
CA LEU A 14 10.11 -12.25 47.41
C LEU A 14 9.06 -11.15 47.52
N GLY A 15 9.45 -10.02 48.13
CA GLY A 15 8.62 -8.82 48.14
C GLY A 15 8.20 -8.48 46.72
N PRO A 16 7.07 -7.78 46.52
CA PRO A 16 6.65 -7.36 45.20
C PRO A 16 7.83 -6.64 44.54
N LEU A 17 8.31 -7.17 43.41
CA LEU A 17 9.22 -6.46 42.52
C LEU A 17 8.50 -5.16 42.16
N THR A 18 8.89 -4.06 42.79
CA THR A 18 8.45 -2.73 42.39
C THR A 18 9.04 -2.48 41.02
N LEU A 19 8.26 -2.75 39.98
CA LEU A 19 8.59 -2.38 38.61
C LEU A 19 8.77 -0.86 38.59
N THR A 20 10.00 -0.41 38.41
CA THR A 20 10.31 1.02 38.33
C THR A 20 10.00 1.51 36.93
N ALA A 21 9.27 2.63 36.84
CA ALA A 21 9.03 3.33 35.58
C ALA A 21 10.34 3.56 34.82
N GLN A 22 10.36 3.24 33.54
CA GLN A 22 11.47 3.48 32.64
C GLN A 22 11.25 4.78 31.88
N ASN A 23 12.28 5.63 31.85
CA ASN A 23 12.25 6.87 31.07
C ASN A 23 12.95 6.74 29.71
N LYS A 24 13.63 5.63 29.49
CA LYS A 24 14.35 5.30 28.26
C LYS A 24 14.17 3.83 27.93
N VAL A 25 14.16 3.52 26.64
CA VAL A 25 14.23 2.15 26.12
C VAL A 25 15.47 2.05 25.22
N ARG A 26 16.23 0.97 25.40
CA ARG A 26 17.41 0.67 24.56
C ARG A 26 16.98 -0.14 23.35
N ILE A 27 17.40 0.28 22.18
CA ILE A 27 17.05 -0.34 20.90
C ILE A 27 18.34 -0.60 20.13
N GLN A 28 18.51 -1.79 19.56
CA GLN A 28 19.60 -2.10 18.66
C GLN A 28 19.00 -2.61 17.35
N VAL A 29 19.29 -1.89 16.27
CA VAL A 29 18.87 -2.31 14.92
C VAL A 29 19.99 -3.15 14.31
N LEU A 30 19.65 -4.30 13.74
CA LEU A 30 20.58 -5.30 13.25
C LEU A 30 20.37 -5.54 11.75
N ASP A 31 21.43 -5.43 10.93
CA ASP A 31 21.38 -5.70 9.49
C ASP A 31 21.63 -7.20 9.19
N TYR A 32 20.55 -7.89 8.86
CA TYR A 32 20.53 -9.34 8.59
C TYR A 32 21.08 -9.70 7.20
N SER A 33 21.49 -8.72 6.39
CA SER A 33 22.18 -8.98 5.13
C SER A 33 23.68 -9.26 5.28
N THR A 34 24.23 -9.08 6.48
CA THR A 34 25.65 -9.25 6.77
C THR A 34 25.94 -10.55 7.54
N ASP A 35 27.10 -11.14 7.30
CA ASP A 35 27.62 -12.28 8.08
C ASP A 35 29.04 -11.95 8.58
N PRO A 36 29.27 -11.80 9.90
CA PRO A 36 28.27 -11.86 10.97
C PRO A 36 27.30 -10.67 10.93
N ILE A 37 26.11 -10.84 11.51
CA ILE A 37 25.09 -9.78 11.67
C ILE A 37 25.73 -8.58 12.40
N ARG A 38 25.51 -7.37 11.89
CA ARG A 38 26.08 -6.13 12.45
C ARG A 38 25.01 -5.13 12.87
N PRO A 39 25.26 -4.32 13.91
CA PRO A 39 24.39 -3.20 14.24
C PRO A 39 24.40 -2.14 13.12
N GLU A 40 23.22 -1.63 12.80
CA GLU A 40 23.02 -0.53 11.87
C GLU A 40 23.03 0.82 12.62
N GLN A 41 23.76 1.80 12.09
CA GLN A 41 23.94 3.10 12.74
C GLN A 41 23.25 4.24 11.98
N ASP A 42 23.17 4.15 10.65
CA ASP A 42 22.57 5.17 9.79
C ASP A 42 21.08 4.88 9.60
N ILE A 43 20.33 4.95 10.71
CA ILE A 43 18.90 4.67 10.74
C ILE A 43 18.16 5.60 11.69
N ARG A 44 16.95 5.99 11.28
CA ARG A 44 16.07 6.82 12.11
C ARG A 44 15.17 5.92 12.93
N VAL A 45 15.13 6.13 14.24
CA VAL A 45 14.30 5.39 15.20
C VAL A 45 13.54 6.39 16.07
N GLY A 46 12.22 6.24 16.19
CA GLY A 46 11.42 7.07 17.08
C GLY A 46 10.13 6.40 17.51
N LEU A 47 9.49 6.96 18.54
CA LEU A 47 8.12 6.57 18.90
C LEU A 47 7.15 7.05 17.84
N LEU A 48 6.10 6.27 17.56
CA LEU A 48 5.01 6.69 16.67
C LEU A 48 4.37 8.01 17.17
N THR A 49 4.03 8.07 18.46
CA THR A 49 3.32 9.19 19.09
C THR A 49 4.23 10.14 19.91
N GLY A 50 5.52 9.86 20.02
CA GLY A 50 6.47 10.74 20.72
C GLY A 50 6.95 11.90 19.86
N GLU A 51 7.81 12.77 20.37
CA GLU A 51 8.44 13.85 19.59
C GLU A 51 9.84 13.49 19.13
N THR A 52 10.57 12.71 19.93
CA THR A 52 11.97 12.37 19.67
C THR A 52 12.12 11.38 18.51
N ILE A 53 13.07 11.69 17.63
CA ILE A 53 13.62 10.79 16.61
C ILE A 53 15.13 10.79 16.82
N LEU A 54 15.71 9.60 16.91
CA LEU A 54 17.15 9.41 16.97
C LEU A 54 17.64 9.00 15.59
N GLU A 55 18.72 9.62 15.11
CA GLU A 55 19.32 9.32 13.80
C GLU A 55 20.70 8.66 13.93
N HIS A 56 21.23 8.60 15.15
CA HIS A 56 22.53 8.01 15.46
C HIS A 56 22.44 7.16 16.72
N SER A 57 23.15 6.05 16.71
CA SER A 57 23.36 5.18 17.87
C SER A 57 24.73 5.40 18.50
N ASN A 58 24.97 4.78 19.66
CA ASN A 58 26.29 4.77 20.29
C ASN A 58 27.26 3.82 19.57
N SER A 59 28.51 3.72 20.05
CA SER A 59 29.55 2.86 19.46
C SER A 59 29.23 1.36 19.43
N ALA A 60 28.22 0.92 20.19
CA ALA A 60 27.71 -0.46 20.18
C ALA A 60 26.46 -0.63 19.29
N GLY A 61 26.05 0.41 18.57
CA GLY A 61 24.83 0.40 17.74
C GLY A 61 23.53 0.49 18.54
N ILE A 62 23.59 0.91 19.80
CA ILE A 62 22.41 1.03 20.67
C ILE A 62 21.90 2.48 20.67
N PHE A 63 20.61 2.62 20.39
CA PHE A 63 19.81 3.84 20.54
C PHE A 63 19.21 3.88 21.95
N GLU A 64 19.31 5.02 22.64
CA GLU A 64 18.63 5.24 23.92
C GLU A 64 17.42 6.17 23.72
N LEU A 65 16.28 5.59 23.39
CA LEU A 65 15.07 6.35 23.06
C LEU A 65 14.33 6.78 24.34
N PRO A 66 14.07 8.09 24.54
CA PRO A 66 13.23 8.56 25.63
C PRO A 66 11.77 8.13 25.44
N VAL A 67 11.14 7.57 26.48
CA VAL A 67 9.78 7.00 26.42
C VAL A 67 8.81 7.53 27.47
N GLY A 68 9.30 8.29 28.46
CA GLY A 68 8.45 9.03 29.42
C GLY A 68 7.62 8.17 30.37
N GLY A 69 8.23 7.63 31.42
CA GLY A 69 7.51 7.03 32.56
C GLY A 69 6.75 5.72 32.29
N VAL A 70 7.07 5.02 31.20
CA VAL A 70 6.45 3.73 30.85
C VAL A 70 6.85 2.63 31.83
N GLN A 71 5.96 1.70 32.08
CA GLN A 71 6.23 0.51 32.89
C GLN A 71 6.74 -0.64 32.02
N PRO A 72 7.55 -1.56 32.58
CA PRO A 72 7.88 -2.78 31.87
C PRO A 72 6.62 -3.58 31.51
N GLY A 73 6.56 -4.10 30.29
CA GLY A 73 5.36 -4.70 29.72
C GLY A 73 4.41 -3.73 29.02
N ASP A 74 4.57 -2.41 29.18
CA ASP A 74 3.78 -1.44 28.43
C ASP A 74 4.04 -1.58 26.93
N ARG A 75 2.98 -1.41 26.13
CA ARG A 75 3.08 -1.44 24.66
C ARG A 75 3.93 -0.29 24.15
N LEU A 76 4.83 -0.60 23.23
CA LEU A 76 5.72 0.32 22.55
C LEU A 76 5.50 0.23 21.04
N GLU A 77 5.26 1.37 20.39
CA GLU A 77 5.19 1.46 18.94
C GLU A 77 6.33 2.33 18.41
N LEU A 78 7.22 1.69 17.67
CA LEU A 78 8.41 2.30 17.10
C LEU A 78 8.27 2.43 15.59
N VAL A 79 8.76 3.54 15.05
CA VAL A 79 8.94 3.74 13.62
C VAL A 79 10.43 3.76 13.34
N VAL A 80 10.84 2.90 12.40
CA VAL A 80 12.22 2.65 12.02
C VAL A 80 12.35 2.82 10.52
N THR A 81 13.12 3.81 10.08
CA THR A 81 13.20 4.18 8.66
C THR A 81 14.64 4.33 8.20
N LYS A 82 14.98 3.62 7.12
CA LYS A 82 16.21 3.76 6.34
C LYS A 82 15.90 3.54 4.86
N PRO A 83 16.27 4.45 3.94
CA PRO A 83 16.03 4.25 2.51
C PRO A 83 16.62 2.93 2.00
N GLY A 84 15.83 2.18 1.23
CA GLY A 84 16.24 0.89 0.66
C GLY A 84 16.22 -0.30 1.63
N TYR A 85 15.82 -0.08 2.88
CA TYR A 85 15.71 -1.11 3.91
C TYR A 85 14.27 -1.20 4.42
N ARG A 86 13.94 -2.37 4.96
CA ARG A 86 12.70 -2.61 5.71
C ARG A 86 13.02 -3.38 6.99
N LEU A 87 12.16 -3.22 8.00
CA LEU A 87 12.07 -4.17 9.09
C LEU A 87 11.68 -5.55 8.54
N LEU A 88 12.17 -6.60 9.20
CA LEU A 88 11.62 -7.96 9.08
C LEU A 88 10.34 -8.10 9.91
N GLU A 89 9.48 -7.10 9.76
CA GLU A 89 8.14 -7.02 10.30
C GLU A 89 7.18 -6.95 9.11
N PRO A 90 5.95 -7.47 9.25
CA PRO A 90 4.92 -7.34 8.22
C PRO A 90 4.59 -5.89 7.86
N ASP A 91 4.68 -4.95 8.81
CA ASP A 91 4.80 -3.52 8.50
C ASP A 91 6.29 -3.17 8.31
N PRO A 92 6.72 -2.75 7.12
CA PRO A 92 8.14 -2.57 6.80
C PRO A 92 8.84 -1.46 7.60
N TYR A 93 8.10 -0.59 8.29
CA TYR A 93 8.67 0.54 9.02
C TYR A 93 8.24 0.62 10.47
N ARG A 94 7.33 -0.25 10.92
CA ARG A 94 6.78 -0.18 12.27
C ARG A 94 7.02 -1.47 13.04
N PHE A 95 7.52 -1.30 14.25
CA PHE A 95 7.66 -2.37 15.23
C PHE A 95 6.67 -2.13 16.37
N ILE A 96 5.97 -3.19 16.78
CA ILE A 96 5.06 -3.18 17.91
C ILE A 96 5.57 -4.21 18.92
N GLY A 97 6.00 -3.73 20.08
CA GLY A 97 6.55 -4.60 21.13
C GLY A 97 6.14 -4.14 22.52
N SER A 98 6.82 -4.69 23.53
CA SER A 98 6.63 -4.29 24.92
C SER A 98 7.93 -3.73 25.50
N VAL A 99 7.80 -2.79 26.43
CA VAL A 99 8.94 -2.26 27.19
C VAL A 99 9.63 -3.42 27.93
N PRO A 100 10.96 -3.60 27.78
CA PRO A 100 11.67 -4.71 28.41
C PRO A 100 11.49 -4.77 29.94
N ASN A 101 11.34 -5.97 30.49
CA ASN A 101 11.20 -6.20 31.94
C ASN A 101 12.38 -5.69 32.77
N ARG A 102 13.57 -5.58 32.16
CA ARG A 102 14.79 -5.10 32.81
C ARG A 102 15.16 -3.71 32.26
N PRO A 103 15.55 -2.73 33.09
CA PRO A 103 15.94 -1.40 32.63
C PRO A 103 17.14 -1.37 31.66
N ASP A 104 17.99 -2.40 31.71
CA ASP A 104 19.14 -2.58 30.82
C ASP A 104 18.81 -3.44 29.57
N GLY A 105 17.59 -3.95 29.46
CA GLY A 105 17.12 -4.76 28.35
C GLY A 105 17.15 -3.98 27.03
N VAL A 106 17.64 -4.65 25.99
CA VAL A 106 17.75 -4.08 24.63
C VAL A 106 16.70 -4.74 23.75
N LEU A 107 15.90 -3.93 23.05
CA LEU A 107 15.05 -4.39 21.97
C LEU A 107 15.89 -4.56 20.71
N HIS A 108 15.98 -5.80 20.22
CA HIS A 108 16.67 -6.10 18.97
C HIS A 108 15.68 -6.05 17.80
N LEU A 109 15.93 -5.18 16.83
CA LEU A 109 15.08 -5.01 15.65
C LEU A 109 15.85 -5.45 14.41
N ALA A 110 15.30 -6.39 13.66
CA ALA A 110 15.92 -6.91 12.45
C ALA A 110 15.52 -6.07 11.22
N ILE A 111 16.50 -5.65 10.43
CA ILE A 111 16.28 -5.04 9.11
C ILE A 111 16.95 -5.85 8.02
N LEU A 112 16.44 -5.68 6.80
CA LEU A 112 16.99 -6.25 5.60
C LEU A 112 16.83 -5.26 4.44
N PRO A 113 17.79 -5.17 3.50
CA PRO A 113 17.57 -4.44 2.26
C PRO A 113 16.30 -4.95 1.57
N THR A 114 15.43 -4.04 1.12
CA THR A 114 14.14 -4.39 0.52
C THR A 114 14.32 -5.33 -0.67
N VAL A 115 15.36 -5.10 -1.49
CA VAL A 115 15.72 -5.96 -2.63
C VAL A 115 16.10 -7.39 -2.21
N HIS A 116 16.73 -7.56 -1.05
CA HIS A 116 17.06 -8.89 -0.51
C HIS A 116 15.81 -9.57 0.04
N PHE A 117 14.92 -8.82 0.70
CA PHE A 117 13.63 -9.34 1.14
C PHE A 117 12.79 -9.82 -0.05
N ASP A 118 12.70 -9.02 -1.11
CA ASP A 118 11.96 -9.39 -2.32
C ASP A 118 12.56 -10.62 -3.00
N SER A 119 13.90 -10.74 -3.01
CA SER A 119 14.59 -11.94 -3.49
C SER A 119 14.25 -13.17 -2.65
N LEU A 120 14.19 -13.02 -1.32
CA LEU A 120 13.81 -14.08 -0.39
C LEU A 120 12.35 -14.50 -0.60
N ARG A 121 11.43 -13.54 -0.72
CA ARG A 121 10.01 -13.80 -1.04
C ARG A 121 9.88 -14.55 -2.36
N ALA A 122 10.56 -14.09 -3.41
CA ALA A 122 10.54 -14.73 -4.73
C ALA A 122 11.07 -16.18 -4.68
N LEU A 123 12.10 -16.43 -3.86
CA LEU A 123 12.62 -17.77 -3.64
C LEU A 123 11.58 -18.67 -2.98
N TYR A 124 10.96 -18.24 -1.87
CA TYR A 124 9.92 -19.03 -1.20
C TYR A 124 8.72 -19.28 -2.09
N LYS A 125 8.30 -18.28 -2.87
CA LYS A 125 7.26 -18.44 -3.90
C LYS A 125 7.62 -19.57 -4.87
N LYS A 126 8.86 -19.63 -5.35
CA LYS A 126 9.34 -20.70 -6.25
C LYS A 126 9.35 -22.08 -5.58
N ALA A 127 9.72 -22.16 -4.30
CA ALA A 127 9.66 -23.41 -3.53
C ALA A 127 8.22 -23.92 -3.39
N ILE A 128 7.26 -23.02 -3.07
CA ILE A 128 5.83 -23.35 -3.01
C ILE A 128 5.33 -23.84 -4.38
N GLN A 129 5.68 -23.15 -5.46
CA GLN A 129 5.34 -23.57 -6.83
C GLN A 129 5.84 -24.98 -7.15
N LYS A 130 7.08 -25.30 -6.77
CA LYS A 130 7.65 -26.63 -6.98
C LYS A 130 6.86 -27.70 -6.22
N ARG A 131 6.49 -27.44 -4.96
CA ARG A 131 5.66 -28.37 -4.18
C ARG A 131 4.28 -28.59 -4.80
N LEU A 132 3.64 -27.53 -5.30
CA LEU A 132 2.34 -27.59 -5.98
C LEU A 132 2.39 -28.42 -7.26
N ILE A 133 3.46 -28.30 -8.05
CA ILE A 133 3.67 -29.13 -9.25
C ILE A 133 3.72 -30.61 -8.88
N THR A 134 4.45 -30.97 -7.81
CA THR A 134 4.50 -32.36 -7.31
C THR A 134 3.13 -32.84 -6.85
N ALA A 135 2.40 -32.05 -6.04
CA ALA A 135 1.05 -32.42 -5.60
C ALA A 135 0.06 -32.59 -6.77
N LYS A 136 0.20 -31.82 -7.85
CA LYS A 136 -0.62 -31.98 -9.07
C LYS A 136 -0.36 -33.30 -9.78
N VAL A 137 0.84 -33.88 -9.66
CA VAL A 137 1.12 -35.24 -10.17
C VAL A 137 0.40 -36.28 -9.32
N ASP A 138 0.48 -36.16 -8.00
CA ASP A 138 -0.21 -37.05 -7.06
C ASP A 138 -1.74 -37.00 -7.26
N LEU A 139 -2.29 -35.80 -7.50
CA LEU A 139 -3.70 -35.58 -7.80
C LEU A 139 -4.18 -36.37 -9.03
N ARG A 140 -3.37 -36.44 -10.09
CA ARG A 140 -3.70 -37.20 -11.31
C ARG A 140 -3.73 -38.70 -11.08
N GLN A 141 -3.08 -39.18 -10.03
CA GLN A 141 -2.99 -40.60 -9.66
C GLN A 141 -3.99 -40.98 -8.54
N ALA A 142 -4.68 -39.99 -7.96
CA ALA A 142 -5.62 -40.17 -6.86
C ALA A 142 -6.97 -40.73 -7.33
N ASN A 143 -7.67 -41.41 -6.42
CA ASN A 143 -9.08 -41.78 -6.62
C ASN A 143 -10.00 -40.54 -6.54
N SER A 144 -11.28 -40.68 -6.90
CA SER A 144 -12.19 -39.54 -7.03
C SER A 144 -12.40 -38.73 -5.74
N GLU A 145 -12.44 -39.38 -4.59
CA GLU A 145 -12.65 -38.70 -3.29
C GLU A 145 -11.38 -37.94 -2.85
N LEU A 146 -10.23 -38.60 -2.92
CA LEU A 146 -8.94 -37.97 -2.62
C LEU A 146 -8.64 -36.84 -3.59
N ALA A 147 -9.01 -36.99 -4.87
CA ALA A 147 -8.84 -35.96 -5.88
C ALA A 147 -9.67 -34.70 -5.58
N ALA A 148 -10.92 -34.86 -5.13
CA ALA A 148 -11.75 -33.72 -4.73
C ALA A 148 -11.18 -32.98 -3.52
N SER A 149 -10.75 -33.72 -2.48
CA SER A 149 -10.14 -33.13 -1.28
C SER A 149 -8.83 -32.41 -1.60
N LEU A 150 -7.91 -33.09 -2.29
CA LEU A 150 -6.60 -32.54 -2.64
C LEU A 150 -6.72 -31.36 -3.62
N GLY A 151 -7.69 -31.40 -4.54
CA GLY A 151 -8.01 -30.29 -5.44
C GLY A 151 -8.39 -29.01 -4.70
N LYS A 152 -9.30 -29.10 -3.71
CA LYS A 152 -9.68 -27.94 -2.89
C LYS A 152 -8.49 -27.37 -2.12
N GLN A 153 -7.64 -28.23 -1.56
CA GLN A 153 -6.45 -27.79 -0.82
C GLN A 153 -5.43 -27.11 -1.73
N LEU A 154 -5.23 -27.64 -2.94
CA LEU A 154 -4.37 -27.03 -3.96
C LEU A 154 -4.82 -25.63 -4.33
N ASP A 155 -6.11 -25.43 -4.58
CA ASP A 155 -6.67 -24.12 -4.91
C ASP A 155 -6.40 -23.09 -3.81
N VAL A 156 -6.56 -23.48 -2.54
CA VAL A 156 -6.26 -22.62 -1.38
C VAL A 156 -4.80 -22.18 -1.37
N VAL A 157 -3.84 -23.09 -1.59
CA VAL A 157 -2.42 -22.73 -1.60
C VAL A 157 -2.06 -21.90 -2.83
N GLU A 158 -2.62 -22.22 -3.99
CA GLU A 158 -2.38 -21.49 -5.25
C GLU A 158 -2.85 -20.05 -5.19
N ASN A 159 -4.04 -19.81 -4.64
CA ASN A 159 -4.62 -18.48 -4.52
C ASN A 159 -3.86 -17.60 -3.51
N ASN A 160 -3.15 -18.20 -2.55
CA ASN A 160 -2.47 -17.49 -1.45
C ASN A 160 -0.94 -17.58 -1.50
N MET A 161 -0.39 -17.97 -2.65
CA MET A 161 1.03 -18.26 -2.79
C MET A 161 1.94 -17.05 -2.50
N GLU A 162 1.53 -15.83 -2.88
CA GLU A 162 2.27 -14.60 -2.58
C GLU A 162 2.27 -14.30 -1.07
N GLN A 163 1.11 -14.43 -0.43
CA GLN A 163 0.94 -14.22 1.01
C GLN A 163 1.76 -15.23 1.81
N LEU A 164 1.74 -16.51 1.41
CA LEU A 164 2.57 -17.55 2.03
C LEU A 164 4.06 -17.24 1.88
N ALA A 165 4.51 -16.89 0.67
CA ALA A 165 5.90 -16.53 0.42
C ALA A 165 6.37 -15.34 1.27
N GLU A 166 5.50 -14.34 1.46
CA GLU A 166 5.76 -13.21 2.34
C GLU A 166 5.86 -13.66 3.81
N LEU A 167 4.92 -14.48 4.30
CA LEU A 167 4.93 -14.99 5.68
C LEU A 167 6.19 -15.84 5.97
N PHE A 168 6.68 -16.62 5.00
CA PHE A 168 7.96 -17.33 5.10
C PHE A 168 9.16 -16.37 5.13
N ALA A 169 9.17 -15.35 4.25
CA ALA A 169 10.24 -14.36 4.22
C ALA A 169 10.33 -13.54 5.52
N LEU A 170 9.21 -13.35 6.21
CA LEU A 170 9.09 -12.69 7.51
C LEU A 170 9.34 -13.61 8.70
N THR A 171 9.63 -14.90 8.49
CA THR A 171 9.90 -15.82 9.59
C THR A 171 11.28 -15.51 10.19
N ASP A 172 11.29 -14.99 11.42
CA ASP A 172 12.53 -14.79 12.16
C ASP A 172 13.23 -16.13 12.42
N ARG A 173 14.52 -16.18 12.12
CA ARG A 173 15.34 -17.39 12.12
C ARG A 173 16.03 -17.63 13.45
N GLU A 174 16.30 -16.57 14.22
CA GLU A 174 17.01 -16.67 15.50
C GLU A 174 16.23 -17.46 16.56
N PRO A 175 14.93 -17.21 16.80
CA PRO A 175 14.16 -17.91 17.82
C PRO A 175 13.67 -19.30 17.39
N LEU A 176 13.97 -19.74 16.17
CA LEU A 176 13.61 -21.09 15.72
C LEU A 176 14.37 -22.17 16.49
N SER A 177 13.73 -23.32 16.68
CA SER A 177 14.41 -24.53 17.11
C SER A 177 15.49 -24.95 16.09
N ASP A 178 16.44 -25.80 16.48
CA ASP A 178 17.45 -26.31 15.55
C ASP A 178 16.84 -27.03 14.36
N SER A 179 15.79 -27.82 14.61
CA SER A 179 14.97 -28.47 13.59
C SER A 179 14.25 -27.45 12.71
N GLY A 180 13.65 -26.41 13.29
CA GLY A 180 13.05 -25.27 12.58
C GLY A 180 14.02 -24.59 11.61
N ARG A 181 15.23 -24.24 12.09
CA ARG A 181 16.28 -23.64 11.26
C ARG A 181 16.69 -24.55 10.11
N LYS A 182 16.85 -25.85 10.38
CA LYS A 182 17.20 -26.85 9.37
C LYS A 182 16.11 -27.00 8.31
N ALA A 183 14.84 -27.06 8.70
CA ALA A 183 13.74 -27.19 7.76
C ALA A 183 13.54 -25.94 6.92
N LEU A 184 13.64 -24.75 7.51
CA LEU A 184 13.57 -23.50 6.74
C LEU A 184 14.71 -23.42 5.70
N ALA A 185 15.91 -23.88 6.05
CA ALA A 185 17.03 -23.98 5.12
C ALA A 185 16.78 -25.02 4.01
N LEU A 186 16.30 -26.23 4.34
CA LEU A 186 15.99 -27.28 3.37
C LEU A 186 14.89 -26.85 2.38
N PHE A 187 13.84 -26.21 2.90
CA PHE A 187 12.72 -25.70 2.10
C PHE A 187 13.21 -24.64 1.09
N ARG A 188 14.18 -23.82 1.50
CA ARG A 188 14.84 -22.82 0.64
C ARG A 188 15.76 -23.46 -0.40
N GLU A 189 16.45 -24.55 -0.07
CA GLU A 189 17.65 -24.98 -0.81
C GLU A 189 17.47 -26.12 -1.81
N LYS A 190 16.42 -26.97 -1.72
CA LYS A 190 15.90 -27.85 -2.82
C LYS A 190 14.98 -29.00 -2.39
N ASP A 191 14.78 -29.24 -1.09
CA ASP A 191 14.06 -30.43 -0.61
C ASP A 191 12.89 -30.04 0.30
N GLU A 192 11.81 -29.58 -0.35
CA GLU A 192 10.62 -29.11 0.35
C GLU A 192 9.94 -30.24 1.13
N LEU A 193 10.01 -31.47 0.62
CA LEU A 193 9.41 -32.65 1.23
C LEU A 193 10.16 -33.13 2.47
N THR A 194 11.49 -33.09 2.47
CA THR A 194 12.27 -33.41 3.67
C THR A 194 12.10 -32.33 4.74
N ALA A 195 11.99 -31.06 4.35
CA ALA A 195 11.71 -29.97 5.28
C ALA A 195 10.37 -30.15 6.00
N THR A 196 9.28 -30.44 5.27
CA THR A 196 7.95 -30.67 5.86
C THR A 196 7.95 -31.89 6.77
N LYS A 197 8.52 -33.02 6.32
CA LYS A 197 8.63 -34.25 7.13
C LYS A 197 9.41 -34.03 8.43
N ALA A 198 10.51 -33.28 8.39
CA ALA A 198 11.31 -33.00 9.58
C ALA A 198 10.50 -32.24 10.65
N LEU A 199 9.71 -31.23 10.26
CA LEU A 199 8.93 -30.43 11.21
C LEU A 199 7.60 -31.06 11.63
N PHE A 200 6.98 -31.89 10.80
CA PHE A 200 5.74 -32.58 11.18
C PHE A 200 5.94 -33.58 12.31
N THR A 201 7.15 -34.11 12.44
CA THR A 201 7.53 -35.00 13.54
C THR A 201 7.97 -34.28 14.81
N GLU A 202 8.25 -32.97 14.73
CA GLU A 202 8.58 -32.16 15.90
C GLU A 202 7.30 -31.75 16.63
N GLU A 203 7.15 -32.19 17.87
CA GLU A 203 6.17 -31.59 18.78
C GLU A 203 6.67 -30.22 19.20
N VAL A 204 5.92 -29.17 18.86
CA VAL A 204 6.25 -27.79 19.20
C VAL A 204 5.49 -27.41 20.47
N PRO A 205 6.17 -27.14 21.59
CA PRO A 205 5.50 -26.77 22.83
C PRO A 205 4.64 -25.52 22.69
N THR A 206 3.47 -25.51 23.31
CA THR A 206 2.59 -24.33 23.38
C THR A 206 3.16 -23.30 24.36
N SER A 207 4.13 -22.53 23.91
CA SER A 207 4.80 -21.49 24.69
C SER A 207 5.27 -20.36 23.78
N PRO A 208 5.28 -19.09 24.24
CA PRO A 208 5.84 -17.97 23.49
C PRO A 208 7.28 -18.17 23.01
N ALA A 209 8.08 -18.98 23.72
CA ALA A 209 9.44 -19.32 23.32
C ALA A 209 9.52 -20.10 21.99
N PHE A 210 8.44 -20.77 21.59
CA PHE A 210 8.34 -21.57 20.36
C PHE A 210 7.34 -20.98 19.35
N ALA A 211 6.96 -19.71 19.53
CA ALA A 211 6.00 -19.01 18.70
C ALA A 211 6.38 -19.03 17.20
N TRP A 212 7.63 -18.69 16.89
CA TRP A 212 8.16 -18.68 15.51
C TRP A 212 8.30 -20.09 14.92
N THR A 213 8.65 -21.09 15.73
CA THR A 213 8.67 -22.50 15.30
C THR A 213 7.25 -22.98 15.00
N SER A 214 6.26 -22.59 15.82
CA SER A 214 4.84 -22.89 15.60
C SER A 214 4.32 -22.25 14.31
N ARG A 215 4.68 -20.98 14.07
CA ARG A 215 4.40 -20.26 12.82
C ARG A 215 4.97 -21.02 11.62
N LEU A 216 6.26 -21.37 11.66
CA LEU A 216 6.91 -22.08 10.56
C LEU A 216 6.25 -23.43 10.29
N LYS A 217 5.92 -24.20 11.33
CA LYS A 217 5.22 -25.47 11.20
C LYS A 217 3.84 -25.29 10.55
N ALA A 218 3.08 -24.28 10.95
CA ALA A 218 1.80 -23.95 10.33
C ALA A 218 1.96 -23.68 8.81
N LEU A 219 2.91 -22.84 8.42
CA LEU A 219 3.14 -22.51 7.01
C LEU A 219 3.56 -23.74 6.19
N LEU A 220 4.41 -24.60 6.75
CA LEU A 220 4.82 -25.85 6.09
C LEU A 220 3.64 -26.84 5.95
N LEU A 221 2.75 -26.93 6.94
CA LEU A 221 1.52 -27.73 6.86
C LEU A 221 0.60 -27.23 5.74
N VAL A 222 0.43 -25.91 5.59
CA VAL A 222 -0.33 -25.32 4.47
C VAL A 222 0.27 -25.76 3.14
N VAL A 223 1.58 -25.58 2.97
CA VAL A 223 2.27 -25.92 1.71
C VAL A 223 2.25 -27.42 1.41
N ASP A 224 2.19 -28.27 2.44
CA ASP A 224 2.04 -29.72 2.26
C ASP A 224 0.59 -30.18 2.12
N LEU A 225 -0.37 -29.26 2.00
CA LEU A 225 -1.80 -29.53 1.82
C LEU A 225 -2.47 -30.17 3.04
N GLN A 226 -1.84 -30.09 4.22
CA GLN A 226 -2.39 -30.55 5.50
C GLN A 226 -3.22 -29.44 6.16
N ILE A 227 -4.27 -28.98 5.48
CA ILE A 227 -5.00 -27.73 5.83
C ILE A 227 -5.66 -27.79 7.21
N ALA A 228 -6.22 -28.93 7.61
CA ALA A 228 -6.87 -29.07 8.92
C ALA A 228 -5.86 -28.98 10.08
N GLU A 229 -4.72 -29.66 9.95
CA GLU A 229 -3.62 -29.58 10.92
C GLU A 229 -2.98 -28.19 10.90
N ALA A 230 -2.84 -27.58 9.72
CA ALA A 230 -2.36 -26.23 9.56
C ALA A 230 -3.23 -25.23 10.33
N ASN A 231 -4.56 -25.32 10.22
CA ASN A 231 -5.49 -24.44 10.94
C ASN A 231 -5.28 -24.53 12.46
N THR A 232 -5.15 -25.74 12.99
CA THR A 232 -4.87 -25.97 14.42
C THR A 232 -3.53 -25.32 14.82
N GLN A 233 -2.51 -25.50 13.99
CA GLN A 233 -1.18 -24.94 14.24
C GLN A 233 -1.15 -23.42 14.09
N ILE A 234 -1.95 -22.83 13.19
CA ILE A 234 -2.12 -21.37 13.05
C ILE A 234 -2.73 -20.79 14.32
N ILE A 235 -3.78 -21.41 14.86
CA ILE A 235 -4.42 -20.99 16.11
C ILE A 235 -3.43 -21.08 17.28
N GLN A 236 -2.63 -22.15 17.36
CA GLN A 236 -1.58 -22.29 18.37
C GLN A 236 -0.49 -21.21 18.23
N ALA A 237 -0.07 -20.91 17.01
CA ALA A 237 0.90 -19.86 16.74
C ALA A 237 0.35 -18.47 17.10
N LEU A 238 -0.93 -18.18 16.80
CA LEU A 238 -1.60 -16.94 17.23
C LEU A 238 -1.61 -16.82 18.77
N ARG A 239 -1.99 -17.89 19.49
CA ARG A 239 -1.99 -17.95 20.97
C ARG A 239 -0.63 -17.66 21.60
N THR A 240 0.45 -18.02 20.91
CA THR A 240 1.81 -17.91 21.42
C THR A 240 2.55 -16.67 20.90
N GLY A 241 1.92 -15.86 20.04
CA GLY A 241 2.52 -14.65 19.45
C GLY A 241 3.38 -14.92 18.21
N GLY A 242 3.22 -16.07 17.56
CA GLY A 242 3.92 -16.45 16.32
C GLY A 242 3.33 -15.79 15.07
N PHE A 243 2.12 -15.26 15.18
CA PHE A 243 1.50 -14.35 14.23
C PHE A 243 1.10 -13.07 14.94
N GLN A 244 1.42 -11.94 14.33
CA GLN A 244 1.10 -10.61 14.82
C GLN A 244 -0.20 -10.10 14.18
N SER A 245 -0.78 -9.03 14.71
CA SER A 245 -2.04 -8.46 14.21
C SER A 245 -2.00 -8.09 12.72
N HIS A 246 -0.84 -7.67 12.21
CA HIS A 246 -0.65 -7.33 10.80
C HIS A 246 -0.45 -8.56 9.88
N ASP A 247 -0.20 -9.76 10.43
CA ASP A 247 -0.19 -11.00 9.65
C ASP A 247 -1.62 -11.42 9.26
N LEU A 248 -2.64 -10.87 9.96
CA LEU A 248 -4.04 -11.22 9.75
C LEU A 248 -4.48 -11.01 8.31
N LYS A 249 -4.00 -9.99 7.60
CA LYS A 249 -4.38 -9.79 6.18
C LYS A 249 -4.02 -11.02 5.33
N ASN A 250 -2.88 -11.62 5.63
CA ASN A 250 -2.34 -12.76 4.88
C ASN A 250 -3.02 -14.06 5.34
N LEU A 251 -3.35 -14.20 6.62
CA LEU A 251 -4.09 -15.35 7.16
C LEU A 251 -5.57 -15.36 6.78
N ILE A 252 -6.24 -14.20 6.75
CA ILE A 252 -7.66 -14.09 6.40
C ILE A 252 -7.89 -14.52 4.95
N ALA A 253 -6.97 -14.20 4.04
CA ALA A 253 -7.06 -14.64 2.65
C ALA A 253 -7.14 -16.18 2.53
N PHE A 254 -6.37 -16.88 3.36
CA PHE A 254 -6.38 -18.34 3.46
C PHE A 254 -7.72 -18.88 4.00
N PHE A 255 -8.31 -18.23 5.01
CA PHE A 255 -9.61 -18.64 5.55
C PHE A 255 -10.78 -18.34 4.61
N VAL A 256 -10.71 -17.23 3.86
CA VAL A 256 -11.70 -16.88 2.82
C VAL A 256 -11.75 -17.95 1.74
N ASP A 257 -10.61 -18.44 1.26
CA ASP A 257 -10.57 -19.47 0.22
C ASP A 257 -10.99 -20.86 0.70
N GLN A 258 -10.92 -21.11 2.01
CA GLN A 258 -11.52 -22.31 2.61
C GLN A 258 -13.05 -22.25 2.65
N GLY A 259 -13.63 -21.04 2.54
CA GLY A 259 -15.07 -20.77 2.58
C GLY A 259 -15.64 -20.60 4.00
N GLN A 260 -14.80 -20.39 5.01
CA GLN A 260 -15.21 -20.35 6.42
C GLN A 260 -14.59 -19.19 7.22
N PRO A 261 -14.49 -17.95 6.70
CA PRO A 261 -13.77 -16.87 7.40
C PRO A 261 -14.35 -16.59 8.80
N ASP A 262 -15.66 -16.48 8.95
CA ASP A 262 -16.30 -16.11 10.22
C ASP A 262 -16.17 -17.18 11.32
N GLN A 263 -16.02 -18.45 10.94
CA GLN A 263 -15.79 -19.53 11.90
C GLN A 263 -14.48 -19.29 12.67
N PHE A 264 -13.43 -18.87 11.96
CA PHE A 264 -12.12 -18.67 12.56
C PHE A 264 -12.09 -17.46 13.50
N LEU A 265 -12.87 -16.41 13.23
CA LEU A 265 -12.97 -15.25 14.12
C LEU A 265 -13.44 -15.65 15.52
N GLY A 266 -14.41 -16.57 15.62
CA GLY A 266 -14.90 -17.08 16.90
C GLY A 266 -13.95 -18.05 17.62
N GLU A 267 -12.98 -18.63 16.91
CA GLU A 267 -11.96 -19.52 17.45
C GLU A 267 -10.69 -18.76 17.89
N LEU A 268 -10.59 -17.46 17.55
CA LEU A 268 -9.51 -16.61 18.03
C LEU A 268 -9.63 -16.46 19.57
N PRO A 269 -8.56 -16.77 20.32
CA PRO A 269 -8.55 -16.65 21.77
C PRO A 269 -8.95 -15.25 22.26
N GLU A 270 -9.68 -15.14 23.37
CA GLU A 270 -10.03 -13.83 23.94
C GLU A 270 -8.81 -12.97 24.23
N ASP A 271 -7.68 -13.56 24.64
CA ASP A 271 -6.39 -12.89 24.86
C ASP A 271 -5.67 -12.51 23.57
N VAL A 272 -5.93 -13.18 22.45
CA VAL A 272 -5.52 -12.73 21.11
C VAL A 272 -6.43 -11.60 20.64
N LEU A 273 -7.74 -11.68 20.93
CA LEU A 273 -8.70 -10.59 20.71
C LEU A 273 -8.49 -9.42 21.70
N SER A 274 -7.76 -9.66 22.79
CA SER A 274 -7.45 -8.71 23.89
C SER A 274 -5.98 -8.82 24.34
N VAL A 275 -5.03 -8.63 23.43
CA VAL A 275 -3.63 -8.48 23.85
C VAL A 275 -3.49 -7.11 24.53
N ASN A 276 -3.40 -7.08 25.86
CA ASN A 276 -3.14 -5.88 26.67
C ASN A 276 -4.17 -4.73 26.49
N GLY A 277 -5.47 -5.05 26.58
CA GLY A 277 -6.53 -4.04 26.67
C GLY A 277 -6.87 -3.33 25.35
N THR A 278 -6.59 -3.97 24.21
CA THR A 278 -6.93 -3.47 22.88
C THR A 278 -8.26 -4.08 22.42
N VAL A 279 -9.16 -3.27 21.85
CA VAL A 279 -10.36 -3.75 21.13
C VAL A 279 -10.25 -3.54 19.59
N PRO A 280 -9.18 -3.88 18.81
CA PRO A 280 -9.15 -3.57 17.38
C PRO A 280 -9.36 -4.81 16.49
N TYR A 281 -9.42 -6.02 17.06
CA TYR A 281 -9.40 -7.25 16.25
C TYR A 281 -10.61 -7.39 15.33
N PRO A 282 -11.86 -7.12 15.75
CA PRO A 282 -12.99 -7.14 14.83
C PRO A 282 -12.83 -6.11 13.71
N ALA A 283 -12.38 -4.88 14.02
CA ALA A 283 -12.24 -3.83 13.02
C ALA A 283 -11.16 -4.17 11.97
N LEU A 284 -9.99 -4.64 12.42
CA LEU A 284 -8.89 -5.07 11.54
C LEU A 284 -9.21 -6.33 10.76
N TRP A 285 -9.91 -7.28 11.40
CA TRP A 285 -10.40 -8.49 10.78
C TRP A 285 -11.32 -8.14 9.62
N TYR A 286 -12.37 -7.36 9.88
CA TYR A 286 -13.34 -6.97 8.85
C TYR A 286 -12.71 -6.09 7.76
N ASN A 287 -11.76 -5.20 8.11
CA ASN A 287 -11.05 -4.43 7.10
C ASN A 287 -10.22 -5.33 6.17
N SER A 288 -9.47 -6.27 6.75
CA SER A 288 -8.70 -7.25 5.98
C SER A 288 -9.59 -8.16 5.14
N LEU A 289 -10.71 -8.61 5.70
CA LEU A 289 -11.73 -9.39 5.00
C LEU A 289 -12.30 -8.62 3.80
N GLY A 290 -12.58 -7.33 3.98
CA GLY A 290 -13.03 -6.44 2.91
C GLY A 290 -12.00 -6.32 1.78
N LEU A 291 -10.72 -6.19 2.11
CA LEU A 291 -9.64 -6.21 1.12
C LEU A 291 -9.57 -7.55 0.37
N CYS A 292 -9.68 -8.67 1.07
CA CYS A 292 -9.69 -10.01 0.47
C CYS A 292 -10.86 -10.20 -0.52
N TYR A 293 -12.06 -9.75 -0.16
CA TYR A 293 -13.23 -9.80 -1.03
C TYR A 293 -13.09 -8.88 -2.24
N LYS A 294 -12.53 -7.68 -2.04
CA LYS A 294 -12.27 -6.71 -3.12
C LYS A 294 -11.33 -7.29 -4.18
N ILE A 295 -10.24 -7.94 -3.77
CA ILE A 295 -9.29 -8.61 -4.70
C ILE A 295 -10.00 -9.72 -5.50
N ARG A 296 -10.92 -10.44 -4.87
CA ARG A 296 -11.76 -11.49 -5.50
C ARG A 296 -12.95 -10.94 -6.29
N ARG A 297 -13.05 -9.61 -6.45
CA ARG A 297 -14.15 -8.91 -7.13
C ARG A 297 -15.53 -9.18 -6.52
N GLN A 298 -15.59 -9.57 -5.25
CA GLN A 298 -16.82 -9.79 -4.48
C GLN A 298 -17.24 -8.47 -3.81
N GLN A 299 -17.63 -7.50 -4.63
CA GLN A 299 -17.81 -6.11 -4.20
C GLN A 299 -18.81 -5.95 -3.04
N ALA A 300 -19.96 -6.64 -3.08
CA ALA A 300 -20.97 -6.56 -2.03
C ALA A 300 -20.45 -7.05 -0.66
N MET A 301 -19.70 -8.15 -0.64
CA MET A 301 -19.08 -8.67 0.59
C MET A 301 -17.97 -7.75 1.09
N ALA A 302 -17.19 -7.16 0.17
CA ALA A 302 -16.17 -6.18 0.51
C ALA A 302 -16.78 -4.95 1.19
N ASP A 303 -17.84 -4.39 0.60
CA ASP A 303 -18.53 -3.22 1.12
C ASP A 303 -19.18 -3.49 2.49
N GLN A 304 -19.78 -4.67 2.67
CA GLN A 304 -20.29 -5.10 3.97
C GLN A 304 -19.17 -5.16 5.02
N ALA A 305 -18.05 -5.81 4.70
CA ALA A 305 -16.93 -5.95 5.63
C ALA A 305 -16.31 -4.59 6.00
N PHE A 306 -16.14 -3.66 5.05
CA PHE A 306 -15.66 -2.32 5.39
C PHE A 306 -16.62 -1.53 6.28
N ASN A 307 -17.93 -1.72 6.13
CA ASN A 307 -18.93 -1.11 7.02
C ASN A 307 -18.86 -1.71 8.44
N GLU A 308 -18.71 -3.03 8.57
CA GLU A 308 -18.52 -3.71 9.87
C GLU A 308 -17.22 -3.27 10.55
N ALA A 309 -16.15 -3.09 9.77
CA ALA A 309 -14.88 -2.57 10.27
C ALA A 309 -15.04 -1.16 10.86
N PHE A 310 -15.73 -0.27 10.13
CA PHE A 310 -16.00 1.08 10.60
C PHE A 310 -16.95 1.12 11.80
N ALA A 311 -17.99 0.28 11.82
CA ALA A 311 -18.90 0.16 12.96
C ALA A 311 -18.16 -0.32 14.22
N SER A 312 -17.32 -1.35 14.08
CA SER A 312 -16.43 -1.84 15.14
C SER A 312 -15.52 -0.74 15.65
N LEU A 313 -14.86 0.00 14.75
CA LEU A 313 -14.00 1.14 15.09
C LEU A 313 -14.75 2.24 15.86
N ARG A 314 -16.02 2.51 15.53
CA ARG A 314 -16.83 3.53 16.23
C ARG A 314 -17.23 3.09 17.63
N LEU A 315 -17.56 1.81 17.84
CA LEU A 315 -17.84 1.26 19.16
C LEU A 315 -16.63 1.33 20.09
N MET A 316 -15.41 1.23 19.55
CA MET A 316 -14.18 1.36 20.34
C MET A 316 -13.95 2.78 20.89
N LYS A 317 -14.48 3.82 20.25
CA LYS A 317 -14.26 5.22 20.67
C LYS A 317 -14.74 5.48 22.10
N ASP A 318 -15.73 4.70 22.55
CA ASP A 318 -16.32 4.80 23.88
C ASP A 318 -15.59 3.94 24.94
N LEU A 319 -14.60 3.13 24.54
CA LEU A 319 -13.86 2.19 25.41
C LEU A 319 -12.46 2.65 25.83
N GLY A 320 -12.07 3.89 25.49
CA GLY A 320 -10.78 4.49 25.86
C GLY A 320 -9.86 4.74 24.66
N PRO A 321 -8.72 5.44 24.85
CA PRO A 321 -7.88 5.89 23.75
C PRO A 321 -7.31 4.72 22.95
N ASP A 322 -7.82 4.60 21.73
CA ASP A 322 -7.38 3.74 20.64
C ASP A 322 -5.90 4.01 20.33
N LYS A 323 -5.04 3.01 20.56
CA LYS A 323 -3.59 3.25 20.75
C LYS A 323 -2.78 3.32 19.45
N SER A 324 -3.34 2.95 18.29
CA SER A 324 -2.63 3.15 17.02
C SER A 324 -3.42 3.96 15.98
N PRO A 325 -2.95 5.16 15.62
CA PRO A 325 -3.56 5.96 14.55
C PRO A 325 -3.45 5.34 13.16
N VAL A 326 -2.50 4.43 12.91
CA VAL A 326 -2.21 3.88 11.57
C VAL A 326 -3.31 2.92 11.12
N GLU A 327 -3.67 1.95 11.95
CA GLU A 327 -4.76 1.01 11.68
C GLU A 327 -6.09 1.73 11.47
N ARG A 328 -6.35 2.77 12.28
CA ARG A 328 -7.54 3.61 12.14
C ARG A 328 -7.58 4.31 10.79
N VAL A 329 -6.46 4.88 10.35
CA VAL A 329 -6.34 5.52 9.02
C VAL A 329 -6.69 4.53 7.91
N GLU A 330 -6.17 3.29 7.99
CA GLU A 330 -6.44 2.26 6.98
C GLU A 330 -7.94 1.92 6.89
N ILE A 331 -8.58 1.67 8.04
CA ILE A 331 -10.02 1.35 8.13
C ILE A 331 -10.85 2.51 7.56
N LEU A 332 -10.57 3.74 7.98
CA LEU A 332 -11.30 4.93 7.54
C LEU A 332 -11.18 5.15 6.04
N THR A 333 -9.98 5.00 5.47
CA THR A 333 -9.73 5.17 4.03
C THR A 333 -10.45 4.11 3.20
N ASN A 334 -10.39 2.84 3.62
CA ASN A 334 -11.07 1.75 2.90
C ASN A 334 -12.60 1.88 2.96
N PHE A 335 -13.14 2.20 4.15
CA PHE A 335 -14.56 2.51 4.34
C PHE A 335 -15.01 3.68 3.44
N ALA A 336 -14.24 4.76 3.41
CA ALA A 336 -14.57 5.94 2.61
C ALA A 336 -14.53 5.67 1.10
N ASN A 337 -13.53 4.92 0.63
CA ASN A 337 -13.40 4.55 -0.78
C ASN A 337 -14.56 3.66 -1.24
N SER A 338 -15.00 2.72 -0.39
CA SER A 338 -16.21 1.92 -0.64
C SER A 338 -17.46 2.80 -0.69
N ASN A 339 -17.64 3.68 0.31
CA ASN A 339 -18.81 4.55 0.40
C ASN A 339 -18.91 5.59 -0.71
N ASN A 340 -17.77 6.13 -1.20
CA ASN A 340 -17.76 7.00 -2.38
C ASN A 340 -18.36 6.29 -3.61
N LYS A 341 -17.99 5.02 -3.85
CA LYS A 341 -18.52 4.24 -4.98
C LYS A 341 -20.01 3.94 -4.83
N ALA A 342 -20.49 3.81 -3.59
CA ALA A 342 -21.90 3.65 -3.28
C ALA A 342 -22.71 4.97 -3.33
N GLY A 343 -22.08 6.11 -3.61
CA GLY A 343 -22.73 7.43 -3.65
C GLY A 343 -22.85 8.13 -2.29
N ASN A 344 -22.25 7.57 -1.22
CA ASN A 344 -22.31 8.09 0.14
C ASN A 344 -21.17 9.09 0.46
N ALA A 345 -20.92 10.04 -0.44
CA ALA A 345 -19.75 10.93 -0.38
C ALA A 345 -19.65 11.75 0.92
N LYS A 346 -20.77 12.12 1.55
CA LYS A 346 -20.74 12.86 2.83
C LYS A 346 -20.15 12.05 3.99
N GLN A 347 -20.45 10.75 4.06
CA GLN A 347 -19.89 9.87 5.10
C GLN A 347 -18.41 9.58 4.82
N ALA A 348 -18.07 9.34 3.55
CA ALA A 348 -16.68 9.19 3.12
C ALA A 348 -15.84 10.41 3.49
N LEU A 349 -16.37 11.64 3.31
CA LEU A 349 -15.67 12.87 3.66
C LEU A 349 -15.33 12.94 5.16
N LEU A 350 -16.27 12.59 6.03
CA LEU A 350 -16.05 12.58 7.47
C LEU A 350 -14.94 11.60 7.87
N ALA A 351 -14.98 10.38 7.31
CA ALA A 351 -13.96 9.36 7.58
C ALA A 351 -12.57 9.78 7.08
N LEU A 352 -12.47 10.29 5.86
CA LEU A 352 -11.19 10.72 5.29
C LEU A 352 -10.63 11.97 5.96
N SER A 353 -11.48 12.89 6.44
CA SER A 353 -11.03 14.06 7.20
C SER A 353 -10.42 13.64 8.55
N GLU A 354 -11.00 12.63 9.21
CA GLU A 354 -10.43 12.04 10.43
C GLU A 354 -9.10 11.33 10.11
N ALA A 355 -9.04 10.56 9.01
CA ALA A 355 -7.81 9.90 8.57
C ALA A 355 -6.69 10.90 8.25
N GLU A 356 -7.00 12.00 7.55
CA GLU A 356 -6.03 13.04 7.21
C GLU A 356 -5.42 13.69 8.45
N ALA A 357 -6.25 14.03 9.44
CA ALA A 357 -5.81 14.63 10.69
C ALA A 357 -4.84 13.74 11.48
N LEU A 358 -4.97 12.42 11.34
CA LEU A 358 -4.09 11.44 11.97
C LEU A 358 -2.80 11.19 11.18
N ILE A 359 -2.90 11.03 9.86
CA ILE A 359 -1.76 10.60 9.05
C ILE A 359 -0.83 11.75 8.66
N ARG A 360 -1.35 12.98 8.50
CA ARG A 360 -0.54 14.13 8.05
C ARG A 360 0.61 14.46 9.02
N PRO A 361 0.40 14.55 10.36
CA PRO A 361 1.51 14.75 11.29
C PRO A 361 2.54 13.60 11.25
N LEU A 362 2.08 12.36 11.08
CA LEU A 362 2.95 11.20 10.99
C LEU A 362 3.79 11.22 9.71
N ALA A 363 3.23 11.58 8.57
CA ALA A 363 3.95 11.73 7.30
C ALA A 363 5.01 12.84 7.37
N LEU A 364 4.72 13.97 8.03
CA LEU A 364 5.73 15.01 8.26
C LEU A 364 6.88 14.51 9.13
N LYS A 365 6.57 13.68 10.14
CA LYS A 365 7.56 13.16 11.09
C LYS A 365 8.40 12.01 10.51
N PHE A 366 7.75 11.06 9.85
CA PHE A 366 8.34 9.86 9.25
C PHE A 366 7.92 9.72 7.77
N PRO A 367 8.47 10.54 6.86
CA PRO A 367 8.07 10.55 5.44
C PRO A 367 8.15 9.18 4.78
N LEU A 368 9.24 8.44 5.01
CA LEU A 368 9.47 7.10 4.43
C LEU A 368 8.35 6.10 4.78
N ALA A 369 7.75 6.24 5.96
CA ALA A 369 6.75 5.30 6.47
C ALA A 369 5.31 5.66 6.08
N PHE A 370 4.97 6.95 5.97
CA PHE A 370 3.56 7.38 5.96
C PHE A 370 3.14 8.27 4.79
N GLU A 371 4.04 8.71 3.91
CA GLU A 371 3.64 9.51 2.74
C GLU A 371 2.71 8.75 1.78
N ASN A 372 2.93 7.45 1.54
CA ASN A 372 2.03 6.64 0.68
C ASN A 372 0.62 6.55 1.27
N ALA A 373 0.50 6.44 2.60
CA ALA A 373 -0.78 6.46 3.28
C ALA A 373 -1.45 7.85 3.17
N LEU A 374 -0.68 8.93 3.30
CA LEU A 374 -1.19 10.30 3.08
C LEU A 374 -1.66 10.49 1.63
N VAL A 375 -0.91 10.00 0.63
CA VAL A 375 -1.32 9.99 -0.78
C VAL A 375 -2.66 9.30 -0.98
N SER A 376 -2.84 8.11 -0.38
CA SER A 376 -4.10 7.36 -0.45
C SER A 376 -5.27 8.14 0.16
N VAL A 377 -5.05 8.80 1.30
CA VAL A 377 -6.06 9.66 1.95
C VAL A 377 -6.41 10.87 1.07
N LEU A 378 -5.41 11.56 0.53
CA LEU A 378 -5.60 12.74 -0.33
C LEU A 378 -6.30 12.39 -1.65
N GLY A 379 -5.96 11.26 -2.28
CA GLY A 379 -6.67 10.76 -3.47
C GLY A 379 -8.12 10.41 -3.18
N GLY A 380 -8.39 9.79 -2.02
CA GLY A 380 -9.73 9.55 -1.51
C GLY A 380 -10.50 10.86 -1.30
N LEU A 381 -9.88 11.86 -0.67
CA LEU A 381 -10.47 13.19 -0.45
C LEU A 381 -10.76 13.89 -1.79
N GLY A 382 -9.83 13.84 -2.74
CA GLY A 382 -10.04 14.37 -4.09
C GLY A 382 -11.27 13.78 -4.76
N THR A 383 -11.39 12.45 -4.72
CA THR A 383 -12.54 11.71 -5.25
C THR A 383 -13.84 12.06 -4.54
N THR A 384 -13.84 12.14 -3.20
CA THR A 384 -15.02 12.52 -2.42
C THR A 384 -15.47 13.94 -2.71
N GLN A 385 -14.53 14.90 -2.77
CA GLN A 385 -14.85 16.30 -3.01
C GLN A 385 -15.35 16.50 -4.45
N ALA A 386 -14.81 15.76 -5.42
CA ALA A 386 -15.32 15.71 -6.78
C ALA A 386 -16.78 15.21 -6.82
N ALA A 387 -17.09 14.12 -6.12
CA ALA A 387 -18.46 13.61 -6.00
C ALA A 387 -19.43 14.58 -5.31
N LEU A 388 -18.91 15.49 -4.47
CA LEU A 388 -19.67 16.57 -3.84
C LEU A 388 -19.70 17.87 -4.67
N ASN A 389 -19.20 17.83 -5.91
CA ASN A 389 -19.07 18.98 -6.83
C ASN A 389 -18.26 20.16 -6.25
N ARG A 390 -17.25 19.87 -5.43
CA ARG A 390 -16.32 20.85 -4.84
C ARG A 390 -15.01 20.84 -5.62
N VAL A 391 -15.09 21.38 -6.83
CA VAL A 391 -14.08 21.26 -7.89
C VAL A 391 -12.69 21.75 -7.46
N ASP A 392 -12.58 22.94 -6.87
CA ASP A 392 -11.28 23.51 -6.47
C ASP A 392 -10.60 22.69 -5.37
N ILE A 393 -11.38 22.21 -4.39
CA ILE A 393 -10.87 21.39 -3.29
C ILE A 393 -10.43 20.02 -3.79
N ALA A 394 -11.21 19.40 -4.68
CA ALA A 394 -10.87 18.13 -5.31
C ALA A 394 -9.54 18.23 -6.09
N THR A 395 -9.43 19.26 -6.93
CA THR A 395 -8.24 19.53 -7.73
C THR A 395 -7.02 19.81 -6.84
N GLY A 396 -7.20 20.56 -5.75
CA GLY A 396 -6.15 20.81 -4.76
C GLY A 396 -5.63 19.53 -4.10
N ALA A 397 -6.53 18.64 -3.66
CA ALA A 397 -6.16 17.36 -3.06
C ALA A 397 -5.40 16.45 -4.04
N PHE A 398 -5.86 16.34 -5.28
CA PHE A 398 -5.15 15.58 -6.32
C PHE A 398 -3.79 16.19 -6.64
N ARG A 399 -3.66 17.52 -6.70
CA ARG A 399 -2.39 18.21 -6.92
C ARG A 399 -1.38 17.87 -5.83
N GLU A 400 -1.79 17.94 -4.56
CA GLU A 400 -0.93 17.61 -3.43
C GLU A 400 -0.50 16.13 -3.46
N ALA A 401 -1.44 15.21 -3.70
CA ALA A 401 -1.16 13.79 -3.78
C ALA A 401 -0.16 13.46 -4.91
N LEU A 402 -0.35 14.04 -6.10
CA LEU A 402 0.58 13.88 -7.22
C LEU A 402 1.95 14.49 -6.92
N ALA A 403 2.01 15.64 -6.25
CA ALA A 403 3.28 16.27 -5.87
C ALA A 403 4.10 15.38 -4.91
N LEU A 404 3.45 14.72 -3.94
CA LEU A 404 4.10 13.73 -3.07
C LEU A 404 4.64 12.55 -3.88
N CYS A 405 3.82 11.94 -4.75
CA CYS A 405 4.26 10.86 -5.63
C CYS A 405 5.43 11.25 -6.52
N ASN A 406 5.36 12.41 -7.18
CA ASN A 406 6.41 12.90 -8.08
C ASN A 406 7.72 13.13 -7.33
N THR A 407 7.66 13.80 -6.17
CA THR A 407 8.83 14.09 -5.33
C THR A 407 9.49 12.80 -4.82
N GLY A 408 8.67 11.84 -4.38
CA GLY A 408 9.15 10.52 -3.98
C GLY A 408 9.85 9.79 -5.14
N MET A 409 9.21 9.71 -6.30
CA MET A 409 9.78 9.06 -7.50
C MET A 409 11.07 9.72 -7.98
N LEU A 410 11.17 11.05 -7.92
CA LEU A 410 12.39 11.82 -8.22
C LEU A 410 13.52 11.53 -7.22
N SER A 411 13.16 11.19 -5.98
CA SER A 411 14.09 10.82 -4.91
C SER A 411 14.43 9.31 -4.89
N GLY A 412 13.98 8.54 -5.89
CA GLY A 412 14.25 7.10 -6.01
C GLY A 412 13.26 6.16 -5.30
N ARG A 413 12.14 6.69 -4.78
CA ARG A 413 11.06 5.91 -4.18
C ARG A 413 10.10 5.38 -5.25
N ASP A 414 10.48 4.28 -5.89
CA ASP A 414 9.67 3.64 -6.95
C ASP A 414 8.34 3.07 -6.45
N ASP A 415 8.21 2.88 -5.13
CA ASP A 415 6.98 2.42 -4.50
C ASP A 415 5.79 3.38 -4.70
N PHE A 416 6.03 4.68 -4.95
CA PHE A 416 4.97 5.63 -5.30
C PHE A 416 4.36 5.42 -6.68
N LEU A 417 4.99 4.64 -7.57
CA LEU A 417 4.52 4.48 -8.95
C LEU A 417 3.12 3.84 -9.00
N ILE A 418 2.85 2.87 -8.12
CA ILE A 418 1.54 2.21 -8.04
C ILE A 418 0.47 3.20 -7.55
N ASP A 419 0.76 3.94 -6.48
CA ASP A 419 -0.16 4.95 -5.93
C ASP A 419 -0.46 6.04 -6.97
N TRP A 420 0.56 6.46 -7.71
CA TRP A 420 0.44 7.43 -8.80
C TRP A 420 -0.51 6.94 -9.91
N PHE A 421 -0.42 5.67 -10.33
CA PHE A 421 -1.35 5.11 -11.31
C PHE A 421 -2.80 5.04 -10.78
N TYR A 422 -2.99 4.74 -9.50
CA TYR A 422 -4.32 4.77 -8.89
C TYR A 422 -4.89 6.19 -8.85
N LEU A 423 -4.09 7.18 -8.48
CA LEU A 423 -4.49 8.60 -8.53
C LEU A 423 -4.94 9.00 -9.94
N PHE A 424 -4.16 8.67 -10.97
CA PHE A 424 -4.53 8.97 -12.36
C PHE A 424 -5.86 8.33 -12.75
N SER A 425 -6.12 7.09 -12.33
CA SER A 425 -7.40 6.42 -12.58
C SER A 425 -8.59 7.17 -11.98
N ASP A 426 -8.44 7.75 -10.78
CA ASP A 426 -9.50 8.52 -10.13
C ASP A 426 -9.64 9.92 -10.73
N ILE A 427 -8.52 10.57 -11.07
CA ILE A 427 -8.49 11.85 -11.76
C ILE A 427 -9.17 11.75 -13.13
N PHE A 428 -8.97 10.67 -13.89
CA PHE A 428 -9.64 10.48 -15.18
C PHE A 428 -11.17 10.47 -15.06
N LYS A 429 -11.72 9.84 -14.01
CA LYS A 429 -13.17 9.86 -13.77
C LYS A 429 -13.66 11.27 -13.44
N PHE A 430 -12.88 12.02 -12.66
CA PHE A 430 -13.21 13.41 -12.34
C PHE A 430 -13.16 14.31 -13.57
N ARG A 431 -12.10 14.19 -14.39
CA ARG A 431 -11.96 14.86 -15.69
C ARG A 431 -13.17 14.61 -16.57
N ASP A 432 -13.58 13.35 -16.73
CA ASP A 432 -14.72 12.99 -17.59
C ASP A 432 -16.02 13.65 -17.09
N SER A 433 -16.19 13.80 -15.77
CA SER A 433 -17.31 14.56 -15.19
C SER A 433 -17.25 16.06 -15.51
N LEU A 434 -16.09 16.70 -15.39
CA LEU A 434 -15.90 18.11 -15.74
C LEU A 434 -16.18 18.36 -17.23
N LEU A 435 -15.72 17.45 -18.09
CA LEU A 435 -15.95 17.51 -19.52
C LEU A 435 -17.44 17.38 -19.87
N GLN A 436 -18.18 16.47 -19.22
CA GLN A 436 -19.64 16.36 -19.39
C GLN A 436 -20.37 17.65 -18.97
N GLN A 437 -19.91 18.30 -17.91
CA GLN A 437 -20.43 19.59 -17.44
C GLN A 437 -19.97 20.78 -18.30
N LYS A 438 -19.00 20.57 -19.20
CA LYS A 438 -18.32 21.60 -19.99
C LYS A 438 -17.70 22.71 -19.11
N ASP A 439 -17.22 22.34 -17.92
CA ASP A 439 -16.48 23.24 -17.03
C ASP A 439 -15.02 23.32 -17.49
N TYR A 440 -14.80 24.03 -18.60
CA TYR A 440 -13.48 24.15 -19.22
C TYR A 440 -12.42 24.82 -18.34
N PRO A 441 -12.72 25.88 -17.54
CA PRO A 441 -11.73 26.43 -16.61
C PRO A 441 -11.22 25.40 -15.60
N ALA A 442 -12.11 24.62 -15.00
CA ALA A 442 -11.73 23.55 -14.08
C ALA A 442 -10.97 22.41 -14.78
N LEU A 443 -11.45 22.00 -15.95
CA LEU A 443 -10.85 20.95 -16.76
C LEU A 443 -9.40 21.30 -17.12
N VAL A 444 -9.15 22.53 -17.55
CA VAL A 444 -7.81 23.01 -17.92
C VAL A 444 -6.87 23.00 -16.72
N ASN A 445 -7.32 23.42 -15.53
CA ASN A 445 -6.51 23.36 -14.31
C ASN A 445 -6.12 21.91 -13.97
N LEU A 446 -7.08 20.98 -14.05
CA LEU A 446 -6.82 19.57 -13.78
C LEU A 446 -5.86 18.94 -14.80
N GLU A 447 -6.08 19.19 -16.09
CA GLU A 447 -5.26 18.70 -17.19
C GLU A 447 -3.83 19.24 -17.14
N HIS A 448 -3.67 20.50 -16.72
CA HIS A 448 -2.35 21.08 -16.51
C HIS A 448 -1.56 20.32 -15.44
N ILE A 449 -2.17 20.03 -14.29
CA ILE A 449 -1.55 19.26 -13.20
C ILE A 449 -1.18 17.85 -13.68
N MET A 450 -2.06 17.20 -14.45
CA MET A 450 -1.81 15.87 -14.98
C MET A 450 -0.62 15.86 -15.95
N ALA A 451 -0.60 16.78 -16.92
CA ALA A 451 0.46 16.89 -17.91
C ALA A 451 1.81 17.18 -17.25
N GLU A 452 1.87 18.12 -16.30
CA GLU A 452 3.09 18.42 -15.54
C GLU A 452 3.56 17.23 -14.69
N SER A 453 2.63 16.51 -14.06
CA SER A 453 2.98 15.32 -13.28
C SER A 453 3.62 14.26 -14.17
N LEU A 454 3.00 13.93 -15.31
CA LEU A 454 3.53 13.01 -16.32
C LEU A 454 4.91 13.45 -16.84
N ASP A 455 5.07 14.73 -17.20
CA ASP A 455 6.34 15.29 -17.67
C ASP A 455 7.45 15.14 -16.61
N SER A 456 7.13 15.47 -15.34
CA SER A 456 8.11 15.45 -14.25
C SER A 456 8.68 14.05 -13.97
N VAL A 457 7.90 13.00 -14.19
CA VAL A 457 8.30 11.61 -13.96
C VAL A 457 8.49 10.79 -15.24
N ARG A 458 8.62 11.46 -16.40
CA ARG A 458 8.78 10.83 -17.73
C ARG A 458 9.88 9.77 -17.81
N PHE A 459 10.91 9.86 -16.97
CA PHE A 459 12.02 8.92 -16.91
C PHE A 459 11.64 7.55 -16.33
N LYS A 460 10.43 7.40 -15.77
CA LYS A 460 9.92 6.13 -15.21
C LYS A 460 9.40 5.17 -16.28
N GLY A 461 9.23 5.59 -17.52
CA GLY A 461 8.95 4.67 -18.63
C GLY A 461 8.27 5.32 -19.83
N GLU A 462 8.34 4.66 -20.97
CA GLU A 462 7.77 5.12 -22.25
C GLU A 462 6.26 5.35 -22.18
N VAL A 463 5.52 4.51 -21.44
CA VAL A 463 4.07 4.67 -21.25
C VAL A 463 3.71 6.01 -20.61
N ILE A 464 4.57 6.54 -19.73
CA ILE A 464 4.37 7.83 -19.07
C ILE A 464 4.65 8.97 -20.06
N VAL A 465 5.66 8.83 -20.93
CA VAL A 465 5.92 9.78 -22.02
C VAL A 465 4.72 9.86 -22.98
N ILE A 466 4.18 8.71 -23.39
CA ILE A 466 2.97 8.64 -24.23
C ILE A 466 1.79 9.32 -23.53
N GLY A 467 1.64 9.11 -22.22
CA GLY A 467 0.67 9.83 -21.41
C GLY A 467 0.87 11.35 -21.46
N ALA A 468 2.10 11.84 -21.26
CA ALA A 468 2.42 13.27 -21.30
C ALA A 468 2.06 13.91 -22.66
N VAL A 469 2.42 13.24 -23.77
CA VAL A 469 2.05 13.67 -25.13
C VAL A 469 0.53 13.82 -25.25
N ALA A 470 -0.22 12.81 -24.80
CA ALA A 470 -1.67 12.81 -24.88
C ALA A 470 -2.31 13.91 -24.01
N GLU A 471 -1.82 14.12 -22.77
CA GLU A 471 -2.37 15.15 -21.88
C GLU A 471 -2.00 16.56 -22.33
N TYR A 472 -0.78 16.83 -22.80
CA TYR A 472 -0.45 18.15 -23.38
C TYR A 472 -1.27 18.45 -24.64
N GLY A 473 -1.52 17.44 -25.47
CA GLY A 473 -2.42 17.54 -26.61
C GLY A 473 -3.85 17.90 -26.18
N ARG A 474 -4.41 17.21 -25.18
CA ARG A 474 -5.74 17.50 -24.61
C ARG A 474 -5.81 18.88 -23.95
N LEU A 475 -4.83 19.22 -23.13
CA LEU A 475 -4.70 20.53 -22.50
C LEU A 475 -4.71 21.64 -23.54
N SER A 476 -3.98 21.47 -24.64
CA SER A 476 -3.95 22.47 -25.72
C SER A 476 -5.31 22.68 -26.38
N TRP A 477 -6.13 21.64 -26.48
CA TRP A 477 -7.49 21.73 -27.00
C TRP A 477 -8.44 22.41 -26.00
N TYR A 478 -8.50 21.91 -24.76
CA TYR A 478 -9.42 22.43 -23.75
C TYR A 478 -9.11 23.87 -23.34
N ALA A 479 -7.84 24.27 -23.37
CA ALA A 479 -7.42 25.64 -23.10
C ALA A 479 -8.05 26.65 -24.08
N LEU A 480 -8.30 26.26 -25.34
CA LEU A 480 -9.04 27.09 -26.32
C LEU A 480 -10.45 27.44 -25.81
N PHE A 481 -11.14 26.45 -25.21
CA PHE A 481 -12.49 26.62 -24.68
C PHE A 481 -12.55 27.44 -23.40
N SER A 482 -11.45 27.46 -22.63
CA SER A 482 -11.31 28.33 -21.46
C SER A 482 -10.92 29.77 -21.79
N GLY A 483 -10.52 30.05 -23.04
CA GLY A 483 -10.01 31.36 -23.46
C GLY A 483 -8.54 31.61 -23.17
N ASP A 484 -7.83 30.64 -22.57
CA ASP A 484 -6.38 30.72 -22.32
C ASP A 484 -5.57 30.25 -23.53
N TYR A 485 -5.47 31.12 -24.53
CA TYR A 485 -4.82 30.80 -25.80
C TYR A 485 -3.30 30.69 -25.70
N ASP A 486 -2.68 31.36 -24.73
CA ASP A 486 -1.24 31.24 -24.52
C ASP A 486 -0.89 29.90 -23.87
N LEU A 487 -1.71 29.44 -22.91
CA LEU A 487 -1.63 28.07 -22.39
C LEU A 487 -1.86 27.05 -23.52
N ALA A 488 -2.89 27.24 -24.34
CA ALA A 488 -3.17 26.36 -25.48
C ALA A 488 -1.95 26.21 -26.41
N ALA A 489 -1.33 27.33 -26.77
CA ALA A 489 -0.14 27.34 -27.64
C ALA A 489 1.11 26.76 -26.96
N SER A 490 1.30 26.98 -25.65
CA SER A 490 2.43 26.41 -24.90
C SER A 490 2.30 24.90 -24.74
N ALA A 491 1.11 24.40 -24.40
CA ALA A 491 0.82 22.97 -24.29
C ALA A 491 0.99 22.25 -25.63
N ALA A 492 0.50 22.84 -26.74
CA ALA A 492 0.69 22.28 -28.08
C ALA A 492 2.17 22.18 -28.45
N ARG A 493 2.96 23.22 -28.16
CA ARG A 493 4.41 23.19 -28.38
C ARG A 493 5.10 22.14 -27.53
N ARG A 494 4.75 22.04 -26.24
CA ARG A 494 5.33 21.04 -25.35
C ARG A 494 5.02 19.62 -25.81
N CYS A 495 3.80 19.37 -26.29
CA CYS A 495 3.44 18.10 -26.92
C CYS A 495 4.34 17.79 -28.12
N LEU A 496 4.55 18.76 -29.01
CA LEU A 496 5.42 18.62 -30.20
C LEU A 496 6.92 18.50 -29.86
N GLU A 497 7.36 19.01 -28.71
CA GLU A 497 8.72 18.80 -28.22
C GLU A 497 8.95 17.34 -27.80
N PHE A 498 7.93 16.69 -27.25
CA PHE A 498 7.97 15.25 -26.95
C PHE A 498 7.87 14.40 -28.22
N ASP A 499 6.91 14.74 -29.07
CA ASP A 499 6.63 14.00 -30.30
C ASP A 499 6.34 14.97 -31.46
N PRO A 500 7.36 15.28 -32.29
CA PRO A 500 7.20 16.10 -33.48
C PRO A 500 6.29 15.46 -34.54
N GLU A 501 6.05 14.15 -34.47
CA GLU A 501 5.17 13.41 -35.38
C GLU A 501 3.70 13.46 -34.95
N GLN A 502 3.39 14.12 -33.83
CA GLN A 502 2.03 14.34 -33.37
C GLN A 502 1.31 15.43 -34.21
N ILE A 503 1.11 15.12 -35.50
CA ILE A 503 0.67 16.05 -36.54
C ILE A 503 -0.64 16.75 -36.17
N TRP A 504 -1.61 16.05 -35.58
CA TRP A 504 -2.91 16.63 -35.24
C TRP A 504 -2.80 17.82 -34.28
N VAL A 505 -1.76 17.92 -33.45
CA VAL A 505 -1.61 19.02 -32.47
C VAL A 505 -1.34 20.37 -33.14
N TYR A 506 -0.89 20.37 -34.40
CA TYR A 506 -0.79 21.60 -35.19
C TYR A 506 -2.16 22.24 -35.46
N THR A 507 -3.29 21.51 -35.36
CA THR A 507 -4.63 22.14 -35.40
C THR A 507 -4.78 23.09 -34.21
N ASN A 508 -4.55 22.59 -33.00
CA ASN A 508 -4.67 23.32 -31.74
C ASN A 508 -3.70 24.49 -31.66
N LEU A 509 -2.45 24.30 -32.06
CA LEU A 509 -1.48 25.39 -32.13
C LEU A 509 -1.99 26.49 -33.06
N GLY A 510 -2.44 26.15 -34.27
CA GLY A 510 -2.95 27.14 -35.20
C GLY A 510 -4.22 27.85 -34.69
N HIS A 511 -5.14 27.14 -34.05
CA HIS A 511 -6.34 27.72 -33.41
C HIS A 511 -5.95 28.71 -32.32
N ALA A 512 -5.02 28.35 -31.44
CA ALA A 512 -4.51 29.20 -30.37
C ALA A 512 -3.87 30.49 -30.92
N GLN A 513 -3.06 30.36 -31.98
CA GLN A 513 -2.44 31.51 -32.64
C GLN A 513 -3.47 32.42 -33.30
N LEU A 514 -4.47 31.84 -33.98
CA LEU A 514 -5.54 32.60 -34.62
C LEU A 514 -6.30 33.42 -33.59
N LEU A 515 -6.76 32.76 -32.52
CA LEU A 515 -7.53 33.37 -31.43
C LEU A 515 -6.75 34.44 -30.67
N SER A 516 -5.42 34.33 -30.62
CA SER A 516 -4.52 35.35 -30.09
C SER A 516 -4.23 36.51 -31.07
N GLY A 517 -4.86 36.52 -32.25
CA GLY A 517 -4.66 37.54 -33.29
C GLY A 517 -3.39 37.38 -34.13
N ARG A 518 -2.62 36.30 -33.92
CA ARG A 518 -1.35 36.01 -34.59
C ARG A 518 -1.59 35.18 -35.85
N LEU A 519 -2.17 35.84 -36.85
CA LEU A 519 -2.68 35.20 -38.06
C LEU A 519 -1.58 34.50 -38.91
N ASP A 520 -0.38 35.07 -38.99
CA ASP A 520 0.74 34.46 -39.74
C ASP A 520 1.31 33.22 -39.03
N ASP A 521 1.34 33.23 -37.69
CA ASP A 521 1.75 32.08 -36.89
C ASP A 521 0.73 30.94 -37.01
N ALA A 522 -0.57 31.27 -37.03
CA ALA A 522 -1.63 30.29 -37.28
C ALA A 522 -1.47 29.61 -38.64
N LYS A 523 -1.19 30.39 -39.69
CA LYS A 523 -0.92 29.88 -41.03
C LYS A 523 0.32 28.97 -41.05
N THR A 524 1.36 29.35 -40.32
CA THR A 524 2.60 28.57 -40.21
C THR A 524 2.31 27.22 -39.57
N ALA A 525 1.64 27.19 -38.41
CA ALA A 525 1.28 25.96 -37.72
C ALA A 525 0.43 25.04 -38.61
N TRP A 526 -0.65 25.55 -39.20
CA TRP A 526 -1.52 24.77 -40.06
C TRP A 526 -0.84 24.27 -41.33
N SER A 527 0.20 24.92 -41.86
CA SER A 527 0.92 24.44 -43.05
C SER A 527 1.48 23.01 -42.88
N HIS A 528 1.77 22.57 -41.65
CA HIS A 528 2.21 21.21 -41.33
C HIS A 528 1.14 20.13 -41.59
N LEU A 529 -0.12 20.54 -41.73
CA LEU A 529 -1.30 19.69 -41.93
C LEU A 529 -1.67 19.53 -43.42
N LYS A 530 -1.15 20.39 -44.30
CA LYS A 530 -1.58 20.43 -45.71
C LYS A 530 -1.27 19.11 -46.40
N GLY A 531 -2.27 18.53 -47.09
CA GLY A 531 -2.14 17.27 -47.82
C GLY A 531 -2.07 16.03 -46.93
N LYS A 532 -2.35 16.16 -45.62
CA LYS A 532 -2.40 15.05 -44.67
C LYS A 532 -3.83 14.76 -44.22
N GLU A 533 -4.01 13.59 -43.63
CA GLU A 533 -5.27 13.12 -43.07
C GLU A 533 -5.06 12.50 -41.69
N GLU A 534 -6.13 12.50 -40.90
CA GLU A 534 -6.22 11.81 -39.61
C GLU A 534 -7.49 10.95 -39.64
N ARG A 535 -7.31 9.64 -39.43
CA ARG A 535 -8.43 8.65 -39.44
C ARG A 535 -9.32 8.74 -40.68
N GLY A 536 -8.72 8.98 -41.85
CA GLY A 536 -9.41 9.08 -43.15
C GLY A 536 -10.16 10.40 -43.38
N LYS A 537 -9.96 11.43 -42.54
CA LYS A 537 -10.45 12.79 -42.76
C LYS A 537 -9.29 13.72 -43.10
N SER A 538 -9.44 14.53 -44.15
CA SER A 538 -8.47 15.58 -44.44
C SER A 538 -8.47 16.64 -43.34
N TYR A 539 -7.30 17.23 -43.07
CA TYR A 539 -7.22 18.30 -42.06
C TYR A 539 -8.02 19.56 -42.43
N LYS A 540 -8.35 19.77 -43.71
CA LYS A 540 -9.31 20.81 -44.12
C LYS A 540 -10.68 20.59 -43.45
N THR A 541 -11.19 19.36 -43.49
CA THR A 541 -12.46 18.99 -42.86
C THR A 541 -12.38 19.10 -41.34
N ILE A 542 -11.29 18.61 -40.73
CA ILE A 542 -11.08 18.66 -39.28
C ILE A 542 -11.06 20.11 -38.78
N LEU A 543 -10.32 20.99 -39.46
CA LEU A 543 -10.26 22.41 -39.08
C LEU A 543 -11.64 23.08 -39.16
N GLU A 544 -12.46 22.79 -40.17
CA GLU A 544 -13.84 23.31 -40.23
C GLU A 544 -14.73 22.73 -39.11
N GLU A 545 -14.61 21.45 -38.77
CA GLU A 545 -15.30 20.84 -37.62
C GLU A 545 -14.89 21.54 -36.30
N ASP A 546 -13.59 21.80 -36.11
CA ASP A 546 -13.07 22.51 -34.94
C ASP A 546 -13.59 23.95 -34.86
N PHE A 547 -13.61 24.67 -36.00
CA PHE A 547 -14.15 26.03 -36.05
C PHE A 547 -15.62 26.06 -35.62
N LEU A 548 -16.43 25.11 -36.12
CA LEU A 548 -17.83 24.99 -35.72
C LEU A 548 -17.96 24.68 -34.23
N ALA A 549 -17.10 23.83 -33.67
CA ALA A 549 -17.10 23.53 -32.23
C ALA A 549 -16.76 24.76 -31.37
N LEU A 550 -15.75 25.53 -31.78
CA LEU A 550 -15.36 26.78 -31.10
C LEU A 550 -16.46 27.84 -31.20
N GLU A 551 -17.04 28.05 -32.39
CA GLU A 551 -18.17 28.96 -32.60
C GLU A 551 -19.40 28.54 -31.78
N ALA A 552 -19.71 27.24 -31.70
CA ALA A 552 -20.80 26.70 -30.89
C ALA A 552 -20.56 26.89 -29.38
N ALA A 553 -19.30 26.97 -28.94
CA ALA A 553 -18.93 27.35 -27.58
C ALA A 553 -18.96 28.88 -27.34
N GLY A 554 -19.40 29.67 -28.32
CA GLY A 554 -19.48 31.13 -28.22
C GLY A 554 -18.14 31.84 -28.47
N ILE A 555 -17.12 31.13 -28.94
CA ILE A 555 -15.81 31.70 -29.22
C ILE A 555 -15.81 32.37 -30.59
N ARG A 556 -15.46 33.65 -30.62
CA ARG A 556 -15.40 34.41 -31.87
C ARG A 556 -14.06 34.18 -32.56
N LEU A 557 -14.09 33.54 -33.72
CA LEU A 557 -12.91 33.31 -34.56
C LEU A 557 -12.51 34.58 -35.34
N PRO A 558 -11.38 35.24 -35.02
CA PRO A 558 -10.93 36.41 -35.75
C PRO A 558 -10.45 36.00 -37.15
N ASN A 559 -10.60 36.89 -38.14
CA ASN A 559 -10.13 36.69 -39.52
C ASN A 559 -10.63 35.41 -40.22
N ILE A 560 -11.67 34.73 -39.72
CA ILE A 560 -12.10 33.41 -40.21
C ILE A 560 -12.41 33.37 -41.71
N LYS A 561 -12.96 34.45 -42.29
CA LYS A 561 -13.19 34.57 -43.74
C LYS A 561 -11.88 34.46 -44.56
N LYS A 562 -10.79 35.04 -44.06
CA LYS A 562 -9.47 34.94 -44.71
C LYS A 562 -8.90 33.53 -44.58
N VAL A 563 -9.05 32.92 -43.39
CA VAL A 563 -8.61 31.55 -43.12
C VAL A 563 -9.32 30.55 -44.03
N ARG A 564 -10.67 30.60 -44.12
CA ARG A 564 -11.45 29.72 -45.01
C ARG A 564 -11.00 29.83 -46.47
N LYS A 565 -10.74 31.05 -46.95
CA LYS A 565 -10.18 31.28 -48.29
C LYS A 565 -8.80 30.62 -48.51
N TRP A 566 -7.98 30.49 -47.47
CA TRP A 566 -6.71 29.76 -47.58
C TRP A 566 -6.90 28.26 -47.69
N LEU A 567 -7.85 27.73 -46.93
CA LEU A 567 -8.18 26.31 -46.89
C LEU A 567 -8.89 25.83 -48.18
N GLU A 568 -9.48 26.73 -48.97
CA GLU A 568 -9.98 26.41 -50.32
C GLU A 568 -8.86 25.79 -51.19
N GLY A 569 -7.60 26.23 -51.04
CA GLY A 569 -6.45 25.70 -51.79
C GLY A 569 -5.75 24.48 -51.17
N TRP A 570 -6.43 23.76 -50.27
CA TRP A 570 -5.93 22.56 -49.58
C TRP A 570 -6.55 21.25 -50.11
N ASP A 571 -7.20 21.31 -51.28
CA ASP A 571 -7.74 20.13 -51.97
C ASP A 571 -6.68 19.07 -52.27
#